data_AF-A0AAV6MEP4-F1
#
_entry.id   AF-A0AAV6MEP4-F1
#
_cell.length_a   1.000
_cell.length_b   1.000
_cell.length_c   1.000
_cell.angle_alpha   90.00
_cell.angle_beta   90.00
_cell.angle_gamma   90.00
#
_symmetry.space_group_name_H-M   'P 1'
#
loop_
_entity.id
_entity.type
_entity.pdbx_description
1 polymer ?
#
loop_
_entity_poly.entity_id
_entity_poly.type
_entity_poly.pdbx_seq_one_letter_code
_entity_poly.pdbx_strand_id
1 'polypeptide(L)'
;METTSDSLRPLIDSLNFLLPWPWIDTADYQFRFLFTVFFAGLLIFLYTKVTRRRVPLPPGPPGVPLLGNLPFLDPELHTYLRELGRKYGPIVKIQLGRKVGIVVNSPSVAREILKDHDVTFANRDVPQAGRLASYGSSDIVWTPYGAEWRMLRKVCVLKMLSNAALESVYKLLRREVRNTVANLYRRSGSAVNVGEQSFLTIFNAATSMLWGGTVEGDQRDSLAAEFRKTVSDMTGLQGRPNVSDFFPSLARFDLQGIEKQMHKLAHKFDTIFENMINQRLKIAGGEDGESAKNKDFLQVLLEVKDAGDSKTPFTITHLKALLMGSSVQRTLVSIYCICFEIFQW
;
A
#
# COMPACT_ATOMS: atom_id res chain seq x y z
N MET A 1 -46.00 -6.37 -80.62
CA MET A 1 -44.87 -5.53 -80.16
C MET A 1 -44.32 -6.22 -78.93
N GLU A 2 -43.55 -7.27 -79.17
CA GLU A 2 -42.94 -8.11 -78.13
C GLU A 2 -41.75 -7.42 -77.51
N THR A 3 -41.63 -7.66 -76.21
CA THR A 3 -40.87 -6.94 -75.21
C THR A 3 -39.39 -7.33 -75.22
N THR A 4 -38.52 -6.33 -75.29
CA THR A 4 -37.07 -6.37 -75.12
C THR A 4 -36.59 -6.71 -73.69
N SER A 5 -37.42 -7.39 -72.88
CA SER A 5 -37.13 -7.68 -71.46
C SER A 5 -36.41 -9.01 -71.24
N ASP A 6 -36.37 -9.92 -72.22
CA ASP A 6 -35.84 -11.28 -72.01
C ASP A 6 -34.37 -11.47 -72.42
N SER A 7 -33.75 -10.50 -73.10
CA SER A 7 -32.37 -10.66 -73.58
C SER A 7 -31.27 -10.26 -72.57
N LEU A 8 -31.63 -9.62 -71.45
CA LEU A 8 -30.66 -9.12 -70.46
C LEU A 8 -30.57 -9.97 -69.17
N ARG A 9 -31.47 -10.93 -68.96
CA ARG A 9 -31.42 -11.87 -67.82
C ARG A 9 -30.08 -12.60 -67.65
N PRO A 10 -29.45 -13.15 -68.71
CA PRO A 10 -28.19 -13.90 -68.52
C PRO A 10 -26.97 -13.02 -68.20
N LEU A 11 -27.04 -11.71 -68.49
CA LEU A 11 -26.01 -10.73 -68.08
C LEU A 11 -26.14 -10.34 -66.61
N ILE A 12 -27.38 -10.27 -66.09
CA ILE A 12 -27.66 -10.00 -64.67
C ILE A 12 -27.23 -11.19 -63.80
N ASP A 13 -27.45 -12.42 -64.27
CA ASP A 13 -27.07 -13.63 -63.53
C ASP A 13 -25.55 -13.87 -63.50
N SER A 14 -24.81 -13.42 -64.53
CA SER A 14 -23.35 -13.51 -64.56
C SER A 14 -22.64 -12.43 -63.73
N LEU A 15 -23.30 -11.30 -63.46
CA LEU A 15 -22.80 -10.26 -62.55
C LEU A 15 -22.92 -10.65 -61.06
N ASN A 16 -23.88 -11.50 -60.69
CA ASN A 16 -24.00 -12.04 -59.33
C ASN A 16 -22.86 -12.99 -58.92
N PHE A 17 -22.03 -13.42 -59.89
CA PHE A 17 -20.89 -14.30 -59.65
C PHE A 17 -19.59 -13.55 -59.28
N LEU A 18 -19.55 -12.22 -59.43
CA LEU A 18 -18.32 -11.40 -59.30
C LEU A 18 -18.32 -10.41 -58.10
N LEU A 19 -18.78 -10.87 -56.92
CA LEU A 19 -18.73 -10.21 -55.56
C LEU A 19 -20.03 -9.46 -55.18
N PRO A 20 -20.40 -9.30 -53.87
CA PRO A 20 -19.80 -9.77 -52.62
C PRO A 20 -20.79 -10.53 -51.70
N TRP A 21 -20.28 -11.21 -50.67
CA TRP A 21 -21.08 -11.81 -49.59
C TRP A 21 -21.67 -10.74 -48.64
N PRO A 22 -22.99 -10.50 -48.57
CA PRO A 22 -23.57 -9.57 -47.59
C PRO A 22 -24.39 -10.30 -46.50
N TRP A 23 -24.42 -11.63 -46.50
CA TRP A 23 -25.21 -12.44 -45.55
C TRP A 23 -24.37 -13.52 -44.85
N ILE A 24 -23.05 -13.32 -44.67
CA ILE A 24 -22.32 -14.12 -43.68
C ILE A 24 -22.87 -13.71 -42.31
N ASP A 25 -23.83 -14.52 -41.87
CA ASP A 25 -24.85 -14.28 -40.87
C ASP A 25 -24.31 -13.67 -39.58
N THR A 26 -24.82 -12.51 -39.22
CA THR A 26 -24.68 -11.95 -37.87
C THR A 26 -25.16 -12.93 -36.79
N ALA A 27 -26.11 -13.81 -37.13
CA ALA A 27 -26.57 -14.91 -36.27
C ALA A 27 -25.48 -15.97 -36.00
N ASP A 28 -24.61 -16.27 -36.96
CA ASP A 28 -23.50 -17.23 -36.79
C ASP A 28 -22.41 -16.63 -35.88
N TYR A 29 -22.13 -15.32 -36.01
CA TYR A 29 -21.23 -14.63 -35.08
C TYR A 29 -21.78 -14.56 -33.66
N GLN A 30 -23.07 -14.23 -33.49
CA GLN A 30 -23.71 -14.21 -32.17
C GLN A 30 -23.73 -15.60 -31.53
N PHE A 31 -24.05 -16.64 -32.30
CA PHE A 31 -24.04 -18.01 -31.80
C PHE A 31 -22.63 -18.48 -31.40
N ARG A 32 -21.63 -18.25 -32.25
CA ARG A 32 -20.21 -18.56 -31.94
C ARG A 32 -19.73 -17.79 -30.71
N PHE A 33 -20.11 -16.52 -30.56
CA PHE A 33 -19.78 -15.72 -29.40
C PHE A 33 -20.42 -16.28 -28.11
N LEU A 34 -21.72 -16.58 -28.12
CA LEU A 34 -22.40 -17.17 -26.96
C LEU A 34 -21.84 -18.55 -26.59
N PHE A 35 -21.56 -19.38 -27.60
CA PHE A 35 -20.97 -20.70 -27.42
C PHE A 35 -19.56 -20.62 -26.81
N THR A 36 -18.71 -19.71 -27.32
CA THR A 36 -17.36 -19.51 -26.77
C THR A 36 -17.39 -18.98 -25.34
N VAL A 37 -18.27 -18.02 -25.02
CA VAL A 37 -18.46 -17.53 -23.65
C VAL A 37 -18.95 -18.65 -22.73
N PHE A 38 -19.90 -19.47 -23.17
CA PHE A 38 -20.40 -20.61 -22.40
C PHE A 38 -19.31 -21.65 -22.12
N PHE A 39 -18.56 -22.07 -23.15
CA PHE A 39 -17.48 -23.04 -22.99
C PHE A 39 -16.32 -22.49 -22.15
N ALA A 40 -15.95 -21.22 -22.34
CA ALA A 40 -14.96 -20.56 -21.49
C ALA A 40 -15.43 -20.53 -20.02
N GLY A 41 -16.69 -20.18 -19.77
CA GLY A 41 -17.31 -20.20 -18.44
C GLY A 41 -17.30 -21.59 -17.81
N LEU A 42 -17.65 -22.63 -18.59
CA LEU A 42 -17.64 -24.02 -18.15
C LEU A 42 -16.21 -24.49 -17.80
N LEU A 43 -15.24 -24.20 -18.66
CA LEU A 43 -13.83 -24.54 -18.42
C LEU A 43 -13.28 -23.84 -17.17
N ILE A 44 -13.60 -22.56 -16.98
CA ILE A 44 -13.24 -21.80 -15.77
C ILE A 44 -13.90 -22.44 -14.54
N PHE A 45 -15.19 -22.78 -14.62
CA PHE A 45 -15.90 -23.43 -13.52
C PHE A 45 -15.26 -24.77 -13.14
N LEU A 46 -14.99 -25.64 -14.12
CA LEU A 46 -14.33 -26.93 -13.90
C LEU A 46 -12.92 -26.76 -13.34
N TYR A 47 -12.12 -25.84 -13.89
CA TYR A 47 -10.78 -25.52 -13.39
C TYR A 47 -10.82 -25.06 -11.93
N THR A 48 -11.77 -24.18 -11.57
CA THR A 48 -11.91 -23.73 -10.17
C THR A 48 -12.36 -24.85 -9.23
N LYS A 49 -13.17 -25.80 -9.70
CA LYS A 49 -13.60 -26.96 -8.91
C LYS A 49 -12.45 -27.94 -8.65
N VAL A 50 -11.61 -28.19 -9.65
CA VAL A 50 -10.45 -29.09 -9.54
C VAL A 50 -9.35 -28.48 -8.66
N THR A 51 -9.14 -27.17 -8.74
CA THR A 51 -8.08 -26.48 -7.98
C THR A 51 -8.45 -26.15 -6.54
N ARG A 52 -9.73 -26.25 -6.15
CA ARG A 52 -10.19 -26.03 -4.77
C ARG A 52 -9.75 -27.19 -3.86
N ARG A 53 -8.72 -26.96 -3.06
CA ARG A 53 -8.31 -27.88 -1.98
C ARG A 53 -9.42 -27.99 -0.93
N ARG A 54 -9.80 -29.22 -0.57
CA ARG A 54 -10.76 -29.55 0.48
C ARG A 54 -10.11 -29.53 1.87
N VAL A 55 -9.51 -28.41 2.24
CA VAL A 55 -9.11 -28.22 3.64
C VAL A 55 -10.38 -27.83 4.40
N PRO A 56 -10.63 -28.36 5.62
CA PRO A 56 -11.69 -27.83 6.46
C PRO A 56 -11.38 -26.35 6.73
N LEU A 57 -12.24 -25.47 6.20
CA LEU A 57 -12.12 -24.03 6.36
C LEU A 57 -13.26 -23.52 7.23
N PRO A 58 -13.05 -22.41 7.97
CA PRO A 58 -14.13 -21.75 8.69
C PRO A 58 -15.31 -21.38 7.78
N PRO A 59 -16.52 -21.21 8.35
CA PRO A 59 -17.69 -20.76 7.59
C PRO A 59 -17.46 -19.37 7.00
N GLY A 60 -18.21 -19.01 5.96
CA GLY A 60 -18.13 -17.70 5.36
C GLY A 60 -19.06 -17.51 4.17
N PRO A 61 -19.18 -16.27 3.66
CA PRO A 61 -20.06 -15.99 2.53
C PRO A 61 -19.64 -16.77 1.28
N PRO A 62 -20.61 -17.26 0.49
CA PRO A 62 -20.33 -17.94 -0.76
C PRO A 62 -19.75 -16.93 -1.76
N GLY A 63 -18.62 -17.28 -2.36
CA GLY A 63 -17.99 -16.49 -3.41
C GLY A 63 -18.29 -17.02 -4.81
N VAL A 64 -18.29 -16.13 -5.80
CA VAL A 64 -18.41 -16.50 -7.21
C VAL A 64 -17.14 -17.19 -7.72
N PRO A 65 -17.21 -17.99 -8.80
CA PRO A 65 -16.02 -18.56 -9.44
C PRO A 65 -14.98 -17.49 -9.78
N LEU A 66 -13.70 -17.82 -9.65
CA LEU A 66 -12.52 -16.97 -9.90
C LEU A 66 -12.36 -15.74 -8.97
N LEU A 67 -13.39 -14.91 -8.81
CA LEU A 67 -13.32 -13.64 -8.05
C LEU A 67 -13.54 -13.82 -6.55
N GLY A 68 -14.22 -14.90 -6.14
CA GLY A 68 -14.59 -15.10 -4.75
C GLY A 68 -15.61 -14.06 -4.28
N ASN A 69 -15.28 -13.35 -3.21
CA ASN A 69 -16.12 -12.35 -2.57
C ASN A 69 -15.78 -10.91 -3.01
N LEU A 70 -14.75 -10.71 -3.85
CA LEU A 70 -14.33 -9.37 -4.30
C LEU A 70 -15.48 -8.48 -4.81
N PRO A 71 -16.41 -8.97 -5.65
CA PRO A 71 -17.50 -8.12 -6.17
C PRO A 71 -18.54 -7.71 -5.11
N PHE A 72 -18.52 -8.35 -3.95
CA PHE A 72 -19.49 -8.14 -2.87
C PHE A 72 -18.87 -7.49 -1.63
N LEU A 73 -17.63 -7.00 -1.74
CA LEU A 73 -17.00 -6.24 -0.68
C LEU A 73 -17.64 -4.85 -0.59
N ASP A 74 -17.99 -4.47 0.62
CA ASP A 74 -18.44 -3.12 0.93
C ASP A 74 -17.23 -2.17 1.04
N PRO A 75 -17.31 -0.93 0.50
CA PRO A 75 -16.30 0.10 0.74
C PRO A 75 -16.01 0.34 2.24
N GLU A 76 -17.03 0.26 3.09
CA GLU A 76 -16.91 0.32 4.56
C GLU A 76 -16.49 -1.06 5.12
N LEU A 77 -15.30 -1.50 4.71
CA LEU A 77 -14.81 -2.86 4.90
C LEU A 77 -14.86 -3.30 6.37
N HIS A 78 -14.48 -2.42 7.31
CA HIS A 78 -14.44 -2.75 8.74
C HIS A 78 -15.84 -3.10 9.30
N THR A 79 -16.88 -2.37 8.88
CA THR A 79 -18.26 -2.63 9.30
C THR A 79 -18.81 -3.87 8.61
N TYR A 80 -18.54 -4.05 7.32
CA TYR A 80 -18.90 -5.27 6.59
C TYR A 80 -18.29 -6.54 7.22
N LEU A 81 -16.99 -6.51 7.54
CA LEU A 81 -16.30 -7.63 8.17
C LEU A 81 -16.86 -7.95 9.56
N ARG A 82 -17.28 -6.94 10.32
CA ARG A 82 -17.98 -7.12 11.61
C ARG A 82 -19.33 -7.82 11.43
N GLU A 83 -20.12 -7.41 10.44
CA GLU A 83 -21.42 -8.04 10.15
C GLU A 83 -21.27 -9.50 9.68
N LEU A 84 -20.21 -9.80 8.91
CA LEU A 84 -19.87 -11.18 8.61
C LEU A 84 -19.58 -12.00 9.87
N GLY A 85 -18.89 -11.42 10.86
CA GLY A 85 -18.66 -12.05 12.17
C GLY A 85 -19.95 -12.36 12.92
N ARG A 86 -20.91 -11.43 12.90
CA ARG A 86 -22.24 -11.62 13.50
C ARG A 86 -23.01 -12.77 12.85
N LYS A 87 -22.86 -12.95 11.53
CA LYS A 87 -23.59 -13.95 10.75
C LYS A 87 -22.94 -15.34 10.75
N TYR A 88 -21.62 -15.41 10.61
CA TYR A 88 -20.89 -16.67 10.41
C TYR A 88 -20.09 -17.12 11.64
N GLY A 89 -19.99 -16.28 12.67
CA GLY A 89 -19.29 -16.59 13.92
C GLY A 89 -17.93 -15.91 14.05
N PRO A 90 -17.14 -16.29 15.07
CA PRO A 90 -15.94 -15.55 15.49
C PRO A 90 -14.75 -15.68 14.52
N ILE A 91 -14.75 -16.70 13.65
CA ILE A 91 -13.74 -16.95 12.62
C ILE A 91 -14.46 -17.12 11.29
N VAL A 92 -14.21 -16.21 10.35
CA VAL A 92 -14.91 -16.18 9.06
C VAL A 92 -13.91 -16.29 7.92
N LYS A 93 -14.21 -17.17 6.97
CA LYS A 93 -13.46 -17.29 5.71
C LYS A 93 -14.00 -16.29 4.68
N ILE A 94 -13.10 -15.53 4.06
CA ILE A 94 -13.39 -14.75 2.85
C ILE A 94 -12.48 -15.18 1.69
N GLN A 95 -13.01 -15.27 0.48
CA GLN A 95 -12.22 -15.56 -0.72
C GLN A 95 -11.96 -14.25 -1.46
N LEU A 96 -10.70 -13.86 -1.65
CA LEU A 96 -10.30 -12.63 -2.35
C LEU A 96 -9.55 -13.01 -3.63
N GLY A 97 -10.27 -13.17 -4.73
CA GLY A 97 -9.70 -13.73 -5.95
C GLY A 97 -9.17 -15.14 -5.70
N ARG A 98 -7.87 -15.35 -5.91
CA ARG A 98 -7.21 -16.64 -5.63
C ARG A 98 -6.68 -16.77 -4.20
N LYS A 99 -6.74 -15.73 -3.37
CA LYS A 99 -6.30 -15.74 -1.97
C LYS A 99 -7.45 -16.06 -1.01
N VAL A 100 -7.15 -16.81 0.05
CA VAL A 100 -8.07 -17.03 1.16
C VAL A 100 -7.69 -16.08 2.29
N GLY A 101 -8.64 -15.25 2.72
CA GLY A 101 -8.54 -14.43 3.92
C GLY A 101 -9.32 -15.06 5.07
N ILE A 102 -8.78 -14.94 6.29
CA ILE A 102 -9.45 -15.34 7.53
C ILE A 102 -9.67 -14.08 8.36
N VAL A 103 -10.91 -13.85 8.74
CA VAL A 103 -11.36 -12.70 9.52
C VAL A 103 -11.63 -13.16 10.94
N VAL A 104 -11.06 -12.47 11.92
CA VAL A 104 -11.18 -12.79 13.34
C VAL A 104 -11.99 -11.68 14.01
N ASN A 105 -13.17 -12.03 14.51
CA ASN A 105 -14.16 -11.08 15.07
C ASN A 105 -14.45 -11.32 16.55
N SER A 106 -13.54 -12.00 17.26
CA SER A 106 -13.66 -12.25 18.71
C SER A 106 -12.38 -11.89 19.45
N PRO A 107 -12.47 -11.17 20.59
CA PRO A 107 -11.31 -10.90 21.44
C PRO A 107 -10.62 -12.18 21.96
N SER A 108 -11.37 -13.24 22.26
CA SER A 108 -10.79 -14.49 22.76
C SER A 108 -9.93 -15.18 21.68
N VAL A 109 -10.44 -15.24 20.46
CA VAL A 109 -9.71 -15.82 19.32
C VAL A 109 -8.54 -14.92 18.91
N ALA A 110 -8.72 -13.59 18.93
CA ALA A 110 -7.64 -12.66 18.67
C ALA A 110 -6.50 -12.83 19.68
N ARG A 111 -6.81 -13.08 20.95
CA ARG A 111 -5.80 -13.41 21.97
C ARG A 111 -5.06 -14.70 21.63
N GLU A 112 -5.78 -15.76 21.28
CA GLU A 112 -5.16 -17.04 20.93
C GLU A 112 -4.17 -16.87 19.76
N ILE A 113 -4.55 -16.13 18.72
CA ILE A 113 -3.71 -15.88 17.54
C ILE A 113 -2.54 -14.93 17.83
N LEU A 114 -2.80 -13.80 18.50
CA LEU A 114 -1.83 -12.71 18.64
C LEU A 114 -0.96 -12.82 19.91
N LYS A 115 -1.26 -13.75 20.81
CA LYS A 115 -0.52 -13.97 22.05
C LYS A 115 -0.10 -15.42 22.22
N ASP A 116 -1.05 -16.35 22.17
CA ASP A 116 -0.76 -17.75 22.51
C ASP A 116 -0.05 -18.48 21.34
N HIS A 117 -0.29 -18.03 20.10
CA HIS A 117 0.34 -18.50 18.86
C HIS A 117 1.01 -17.38 18.05
N ASP A 118 1.49 -16.34 18.72
CA ASP A 118 1.98 -15.10 18.10
C ASP A 118 3.07 -15.33 17.03
N VAL A 119 4.04 -16.22 17.27
CA VAL A 119 5.12 -16.55 16.33
C VAL A 119 4.59 -17.25 15.07
N THR A 120 3.59 -18.13 15.21
CA THR A 120 3.00 -18.85 14.07
C THR A 120 2.31 -17.89 13.10
N PHE A 121 1.67 -16.84 13.63
CA PHE A 121 0.92 -15.85 12.86
C PHE A 121 1.66 -14.50 12.70
N ALA A 122 2.96 -14.45 13.00
CA ALA A 122 3.73 -13.21 12.98
C ALA A 122 4.00 -12.66 11.57
N ASN A 123 3.99 -13.53 10.55
CA ASN A 123 4.31 -13.17 9.17
C ASN A 123 3.13 -12.49 8.47
N ARG A 124 3.44 -11.59 7.52
CA ARG A 124 2.43 -10.83 6.76
C ARG A 124 2.47 -11.21 5.28
N ASP A 125 1.31 -11.20 4.65
CA ASP A 125 1.20 -11.18 3.19
C ASP A 125 1.48 -9.75 2.70
N VAL A 126 2.57 -9.56 1.97
CA VAL A 126 3.08 -8.24 1.58
C VAL A 126 2.48 -7.85 0.22
N PRO A 127 1.69 -6.77 0.12
CA PRO A 127 1.23 -6.25 -1.17
C PRO A 127 2.38 -5.81 -2.06
N GLN A 128 2.21 -5.89 -3.38
CA GLN A 128 3.24 -5.49 -4.36
C GLN A 128 3.75 -4.06 -4.11
N ALA A 129 2.83 -3.12 -3.87
CA ALA A 129 3.15 -1.74 -3.56
C ALA A 129 3.95 -1.59 -2.24
N GLY A 130 3.58 -2.36 -1.22
CA GLY A 130 4.28 -2.37 0.07
C GLY A 130 5.69 -2.93 -0.04
N ARG A 131 5.89 -3.98 -0.85
CA ARG A 131 7.22 -4.58 -1.10
C ARG A 131 8.18 -3.58 -1.75
N LEU A 132 7.71 -2.82 -2.74
CA LEU A 132 8.53 -1.79 -3.39
C LEU A 132 8.84 -0.62 -2.45
N ALA A 133 7.86 -0.16 -1.67
CA ALA A 133 8.04 0.93 -0.72
C ALA A 133 9.01 0.58 0.44
N SER A 134 9.19 -0.72 0.71
CA SER A 134 9.95 -1.24 1.84
C SER A 134 11.31 -1.84 1.47
N TYR A 135 11.86 -1.48 0.29
CA TYR A 135 13.12 -2.03 -0.19
C TYR A 135 13.14 -3.56 -0.21
N GLY A 136 12.07 -4.17 -0.74
CA GLY A 136 11.94 -5.62 -0.80
C GLY A 136 11.53 -6.28 0.52
N SER A 137 10.82 -5.56 1.40
CA SER A 137 10.40 -6.03 2.74
C SER A 137 11.52 -6.04 3.79
N SER A 138 12.41 -5.05 3.73
CA SER A 138 13.51 -4.83 4.68
C SER A 138 13.13 -3.91 5.86
N ASP A 139 11.84 -3.58 6.02
CA ASP A 139 11.32 -2.76 7.13
C ASP A 139 10.67 -3.60 8.25
N ILE A 140 10.50 -2.99 9.41
CA ILE A 140 9.91 -3.64 10.59
C ILE A 140 8.44 -4.10 10.39
N VAL A 141 7.73 -3.56 9.40
CA VAL A 141 6.32 -3.86 9.13
C VAL A 141 6.20 -5.17 8.34
N TRP A 142 7.00 -5.33 7.29
CA TRP A 142 6.88 -6.40 6.30
C TRP A 142 7.94 -7.50 6.41
N THR A 143 9.08 -7.25 7.08
CA THR A 143 10.11 -8.30 7.28
C THR A 143 9.51 -9.50 8.02
N PRO A 144 9.67 -10.73 7.51
CA PRO A 144 9.23 -11.94 8.20
C PRO A 144 9.86 -12.09 9.59
N TYR A 145 9.12 -12.71 10.51
CA TYR A 145 9.62 -12.98 11.84
C TYR A 145 10.89 -13.84 11.79
N GLY A 146 11.95 -13.36 12.44
CA GLY A 146 13.26 -13.99 12.38
C GLY A 146 14.31 -13.14 13.08
N ALA A 147 15.59 -13.47 12.88
CA ALA A 147 16.71 -12.72 13.45
C ALA A 147 16.71 -11.26 13.00
N GLU A 148 16.48 -11.01 11.71
CA GLU A 148 16.42 -9.67 11.11
C GLU A 148 15.29 -8.83 11.72
N TRP A 149 14.06 -9.34 11.76
CA TRP A 149 12.95 -8.63 12.39
C TRP A 149 13.20 -8.32 13.87
N ARG A 150 13.79 -9.27 14.63
CA ARG A 150 14.15 -9.05 16.04
C ARG A 150 15.21 -7.96 16.19
N MET A 151 16.18 -7.91 15.29
CA MET A 151 17.18 -6.84 15.22
C MET A 151 16.51 -5.49 14.94
N LEU A 152 15.66 -5.39 13.91
CA LEU A 152 14.92 -4.16 13.58
C LEU A 152 14.07 -3.68 14.76
N ARG A 153 13.34 -4.61 15.42
CA ARG A 153 12.56 -4.31 16.62
C ARG A 153 13.43 -3.80 17.77
N LYS A 154 14.59 -4.41 18.01
CA LYS A 154 15.53 -3.98 19.05
C LYS A 154 16.04 -2.57 18.77
N VAL A 155 16.40 -2.25 17.53
CA VAL A 155 16.82 -0.89 17.13
C VAL A 155 15.69 0.11 17.37
N CYS A 156 14.47 -0.17 16.88
CA CYS A 156 13.31 0.71 17.08
C CYS A 156 13.02 0.97 18.56
N VAL A 157 12.92 -0.08 19.38
CA VAL A 157 12.57 0.05 20.80
C VAL A 157 13.66 0.76 21.59
N LEU A 158 14.92 0.38 21.41
CA LEU A 158 16.02 0.91 22.24
C LEU A 158 16.51 2.29 21.80
N LYS A 159 16.33 2.65 20.52
CA LYS A 159 16.90 3.88 19.97
C LYS A 159 15.83 4.91 19.62
N MET A 160 14.76 4.50 18.95
CA MET A 160 13.73 5.43 18.45
C MET A 160 12.58 5.63 19.43
N LEU A 161 12.27 4.62 20.25
CA LEU A 161 11.18 4.65 21.22
C LEU A 161 11.68 4.66 22.68
N SER A 162 12.95 5.02 22.88
CA SER A 162 13.51 5.20 24.22
C SER A 162 12.90 6.42 24.92
N ASN A 163 12.91 6.46 26.26
CA ASN A 163 12.41 7.62 27.02
C ASN A 163 13.09 8.93 26.57
N ALA A 164 14.40 8.90 26.33
CA ALA A 164 15.15 10.06 25.85
C ALA A 164 14.69 10.50 24.45
N ALA A 165 14.44 9.55 23.55
CA ALA A 165 13.90 9.85 22.23
C ALA A 165 12.50 10.46 22.34
N LEU A 166 11.61 9.86 23.12
CA LEU A 166 10.23 10.33 23.34
C LEU A 166 10.19 11.75 23.92
N GLU A 167 11.09 12.10 24.85
CA GLU A 167 11.21 13.46 25.37
C GLU A 167 11.64 14.47 24.30
N SER A 168 12.57 14.08 23.42
CA SER A 168 12.97 14.91 22.27
C SER A 168 11.80 15.10 21.29
N VAL A 169 11.08 14.02 20.98
CA VAL A 169 9.87 14.02 20.16
C VAL A 169 8.81 14.96 20.74
N TYR A 170 8.57 14.88 22.05
CA TYR A 170 7.57 15.71 22.72
C TYR A 170 7.88 17.20 22.60
N LYS A 171 9.15 17.60 22.79
CA LYS A 171 9.58 19.00 22.62
C LYS A 171 9.35 19.49 21.20
N LEU A 172 9.66 18.68 20.18
CA LEU A 172 9.43 19.01 18.77
C LEU A 172 7.94 19.12 18.45
N LEU A 173 7.14 18.14 18.84
CA LEU A 173 5.67 18.15 18.68
C LEU A 173 5.06 19.40 19.32
N ARG A 174 5.45 19.73 20.56
CA ARG A 174 4.93 20.91 21.26
C ARG A 174 5.29 22.21 20.53
N ARG A 175 6.48 22.29 19.94
CA ARG A 175 6.88 23.44 19.12
C ARG A 175 6.04 23.54 17.84
N GLU A 176 5.91 22.45 17.09
CA GLU A 176 5.13 22.46 15.84
C GLU A 176 3.64 22.73 16.07
N VAL A 177 3.06 22.19 17.14
CA VAL A 177 1.67 22.48 17.54
C VAL A 177 1.51 23.97 17.87
N ARG A 178 2.42 24.57 18.64
CA ARG A 178 2.39 26.02 18.94
C ARG A 178 2.49 26.86 17.68
N ASN A 179 3.38 26.50 16.75
CA ASN A 179 3.52 27.20 15.47
C ASN A 179 2.22 27.11 14.65
N THR A 180 1.61 25.93 14.62
CA THR A 180 0.34 25.70 13.94
C THR A 180 -0.77 26.55 14.56
N VAL A 181 -0.93 26.52 15.89
CA VAL A 181 -1.93 27.35 16.59
C VAL A 181 -1.71 28.84 16.34
N ALA A 182 -0.47 29.32 16.38
CA ALA A 182 -0.16 30.71 16.08
C ALA A 182 -0.52 31.09 14.63
N ASN A 183 -0.23 30.20 13.66
CA ASN A 183 -0.61 30.40 12.26
C ASN A 183 -2.13 30.42 12.06
N LEU A 184 -2.86 29.55 12.77
CA LEU A 184 -4.32 29.53 12.75
C LEU A 184 -4.92 30.81 13.36
N TYR A 185 -4.35 31.28 14.48
CA TYR A 185 -4.80 32.51 15.13
C TYR A 185 -4.64 33.74 14.21
N ARG A 186 -3.54 33.83 13.46
CA ARG A 186 -3.34 34.88 12.45
C ARG A 186 -4.35 34.83 11.30
N ARG A 187 -4.96 33.67 11.08
CA ARG A 187 -5.96 33.41 10.04
C ARG A 187 -7.39 33.39 10.59
N SER A 188 -7.61 33.98 11.79
CA SER A 188 -8.92 34.05 12.43
C SER A 188 -9.97 34.62 11.46
N GLY A 189 -11.14 33.97 11.43
CA GLY A 189 -12.23 34.31 10.51
C GLY A 189 -12.16 33.68 9.12
N SER A 190 -11.09 32.94 8.79
CA SER A 190 -11.00 32.16 7.54
C SER A 190 -11.32 30.68 7.73
N ALA A 191 -11.88 30.03 6.71
CA ALA A 191 -12.08 28.59 6.71
C ALA A 191 -10.73 27.85 6.69
N VAL A 192 -10.62 26.78 7.47
CA VAL A 192 -9.40 25.97 7.61
C VAL A 192 -9.75 24.50 7.50
N ASN A 193 -8.98 23.76 6.71
CA ASN A 193 -9.01 22.30 6.71
C ASN A 193 -8.18 21.76 7.88
N VAL A 194 -8.85 21.34 8.96
CA VAL A 194 -8.18 20.87 10.18
C VAL A 194 -7.43 19.55 9.96
N GLY A 195 -7.94 18.67 9.09
CA GLY A 195 -7.28 17.41 8.73
C GLY A 195 -5.93 17.67 8.05
N GLU A 196 -5.90 18.60 7.09
CA GLU A 196 -4.67 19.02 6.42
C GLU A 196 -3.69 19.67 7.39
N GLN A 197 -4.15 20.60 8.25
CA GLN A 197 -3.28 21.25 9.23
C GLN A 197 -2.70 20.26 10.23
N SER A 198 -3.51 19.34 10.76
CA SER A 198 -3.05 18.30 11.68
C SER A 198 -1.99 17.41 11.03
N PHE A 199 -2.23 16.99 9.77
CA PHE A 199 -1.27 16.21 9.00
C PHE A 199 0.05 16.96 8.84
N LEU A 200 0.01 18.24 8.45
CA LEU A 200 1.19 19.08 8.28
C LEU A 200 2.00 19.22 9.59
N THR A 201 1.32 19.43 10.72
CA THR A 201 1.98 19.54 12.03
C THR A 201 2.73 18.27 12.38
N ILE A 202 2.10 17.10 12.25
CA ILE A 202 2.72 15.82 12.60
C ILE A 202 3.85 15.50 11.63
N PHE A 203 3.64 15.77 10.35
CA PHE A 203 4.65 15.54 9.31
C PHE A 203 5.89 16.39 9.55
N ASN A 204 5.73 17.68 9.89
CA ASN A 204 6.84 18.57 10.20
C ASN A 204 7.56 18.14 11.49
N ALA A 205 6.83 17.66 12.51
CA ALA A 205 7.44 17.11 13.70
C ALA A 205 8.24 15.83 13.40
N ALA A 206 7.67 14.91 12.62
CA ALA A 206 8.32 13.67 12.23
C ALA A 206 9.58 13.91 11.39
N THR A 207 9.51 14.75 10.36
CA THR A 207 10.70 15.11 9.54
C THR A 207 11.78 15.81 10.36
N SER A 208 11.39 16.71 11.27
CA SER A 208 12.32 17.36 12.21
C SER A 208 13.01 16.36 13.15
N MET A 209 12.35 15.28 13.53
CA MET A 209 12.97 14.21 14.34
C MET A 209 13.94 13.35 13.54
N LEU A 210 13.62 13.09 12.27
CA LEU A 210 14.41 12.19 11.43
C LEU A 210 15.72 12.85 10.99
N TRP A 211 15.66 14.13 10.61
CA TRP A 211 16.82 14.86 10.05
C TRP A 211 16.78 16.38 10.30
N GLY A 212 16.09 16.86 11.34
CA GLY A 212 15.91 18.29 11.58
C GLY A 212 17.19 19.10 11.80
N GLY A 213 18.35 18.46 11.98
CA GLY A 213 19.67 19.10 12.02
C GLY A 213 20.49 18.98 10.73
N THR A 214 19.92 18.44 9.64
CA THR A 214 20.67 18.08 8.43
C THR A 214 20.48 19.08 7.27
N VAL A 215 19.37 19.83 7.23
CA VAL A 215 19.04 20.76 6.14
C VAL A 215 18.52 22.10 6.70
N GLU A 216 19.13 23.21 6.28
CA GLU A 216 18.79 24.57 6.70
C GLU A 216 18.21 25.42 5.56
N GLY A 217 17.45 26.46 5.91
CA GLY A 217 16.94 27.49 4.98
C GLY A 217 15.95 26.98 3.91
N ASP A 218 15.87 27.69 2.79
CA ASP A 218 14.89 27.46 1.70
C ASP A 218 14.98 26.05 1.08
N GLN A 219 16.17 25.43 1.12
CA GLN A 219 16.37 24.05 0.68
C GLN A 219 15.57 23.05 1.54
N ARG A 220 15.40 23.35 2.84
CA ARG A 220 14.62 22.50 3.76
C ARG A 220 13.14 22.50 3.39
N ASP A 221 12.58 23.65 3.07
CA ASP A 221 11.15 23.79 2.78
C ASP A 221 10.79 23.12 1.45
N SER A 222 11.63 23.30 0.43
CA SER A 222 11.47 22.61 -0.87
C SER A 222 11.59 21.09 -0.73
N LEU A 223 12.63 20.61 -0.03
CA LEU A 223 12.83 19.18 0.21
C LEU A 223 11.70 18.57 1.04
N ALA A 224 11.24 19.27 2.08
CA ALA A 224 10.13 18.83 2.91
C ALA A 224 8.82 18.76 2.12
N ALA A 225 8.56 19.71 1.22
CA ALA A 225 7.40 19.69 0.34
C ALA A 225 7.46 18.52 -0.66
N GLU A 226 8.61 18.28 -1.27
CA GLU A 226 8.82 17.13 -2.17
C GLU A 226 8.67 15.79 -1.43
N PHE A 227 9.26 15.68 -0.25
CA PHE A 227 9.14 14.52 0.62
C PHE A 227 7.66 14.27 0.98
N ARG A 228 6.93 15.32 1.38
CA ARG A 228 5.50 15.23 1.73
C ARG A 228 4.65 14.74 0.59
N LYS A 229 4.85 15.31 -0.59
CA LYS A 229 4.15 14.89 -1.80
C LYS A 229 4.44 13.43 -2.12
N THR A 230 5.70 13.02 -2.03
CA THR A 230 6.11 11.64 -2.33
C THR A 230 5.51 10.64 -1.31
N VAL A 231 5.54 10.94 0.00
CA VAL A 231 4.86 10.12 1.03
C VAL A 231 3.36 10.00 0.76
N SER A 232 2.70 11.11 0.43
CA SER A 232 1.27 11.14 0.14
C SER A 232 0.92 10.27 -1.07
N ASP A 233 1.67 10.40 -2.16
CA ASP A 233 1.47 9.62 -3.39
C ASP A 233 1.72 8.12 -3.14
N MET A 234 2.76 7.76 -2.37
CA MET A 234 3.05 6.37 -2.00
C MET A 234 1.94 5.79 -1.12
N THR A 235 1.45 6.54 -0.13
CA THR A 235 0.34 6.13 0.74
C THR A 235 -0.93 5.90 -0.08
N GLY A 236 -1.22 6.78 -1.03
CA GLY A 236 -2.34 6.65 -1.95
C GLY A 236 -2.25 5.38 -2.82
N LEU A 237 -1.07 5.01 -3.29
CA LEU A 237 -0.87 3.76 -4.04
C LEU A 237 -1.02 2.50 -3.16
N GLN A 238 -0.52 2.53 -1.93
CA GLN A 238 -0.67 1.40 -0.99
C GLN A 238 -2.11 1.19 -0.55
N GLY A 239 -2.92 2.25 -0.47
CA GLY A 239 -4.34 2.16 -0.13
C GLY A 239 -5.24 1.67 -1.27
N ARG A 240 -4.74 1.59 -2.51
CA ARG A 240 -5.53 1.15 -3.67
C ARG A 240 -5.60 -0.37 -3.74
N PRO A 241 -6.80 -0.96 -3.93
CA PRO A 241 -6.92 -2.37 -4.27
C PRO A 241 -6.17 -2.68 -5.56
N ASN A 242 -5.31 -3.70 -5.52
CA ASN A 242 -4.47 -4.10 -6.64
C ASN A 242 -4.80 -5.54 -7.09
N VAL A 243 -5.18 -5.71 -8.34
CA VAL A 243 -5.56 -6.98 -8.97
C VAL A 243 -4.43 -8.00 -8.85
N SER A 244 -3.17 -7.56 -9.01
CA SER A 244 -2.00 -8.42 -8.89
C SER A 244 -1.87 -9.06 -7.50
N ASP A 245 -2.34 -8.38 -6.44
CA ASP A 245 -2.31 -8.89 -5.08
C ASP A 245 -3.35 -9.99 -4.84
N PHE A 246 -4.44 -10.04 -5.62
CA PHE A 246 -5.46 -11.09 -5.54
C PHE A 246 -5.28 -12.21 -6.58
N PHE A 247 -4.59 -11.91 -7.69
CA PHE A 247 -4.33 -12.81 -8.80
C PHE A 247 -2.83 -12.83 -9.14
N PRO A 248 -2.00 -13.59 -8.40
CA PRO A 248 -0.54 -13.59 -8.60
C PRO A 248 -0.11 -13.95 -10.03
N SER A 249 -0.89 -14.75 -10.76
CA SER A 249 -0.62 -15.08 -12.17
C SER A 249 -0.70 -13.87 -13.12
N LEU A 250 -1.38 -12.79 -12.72
CA LEU A 250 -1.50 -11.56 -13.48
C LEU A 250 -0.47 -10.49 -13.06
N ALA A 251 0.32 -10.75 -12.01
CA ALA A 251 1.24 -9.76 -11.44
C ALA A 251 2.24 -9.21 -12.48
N ARG A 252 2.69 -10.05 -13.42
CA ARG A 252 3.62 -9.67 -14.49
C ARG A 252 3.13 -8.52 -15.38
N PHE A 253 1.82 -8.35 -15.50
CA PHE A 253 1.24 -7.38 -16.44
C PHE A 253 1.04 -5.99 -15.84
N ASP A 254 1.10 -5.84 -14.51
CA ASP A 254 0.85 -4.58 -13.79
C ASP A 254 -0.39 -3.84 -14.35
N LEU A 255 -1.55 -4.52 -14.40
CA LEU A 255 -2.74 -4.05 -15.11
C LEU A 255 -3.23 -2.65 -14.67
N GLN A 256 -2.93 -2.25 -13.43
CA GLN A 256 -3.30 -0.94 -12.88
C GLN A 256 -2.13 0.07 -12.87
N GLY A 257 -0.93 -0.34 -13.31
CA GLY A 257 0.26 0.49 -13.28
C GLY A 257 0.77 0.82 -11.87
N ILE A 258 0.34 0.08 -10.83
CA ILE A 258 0.66 0.37 -9.43
C ILE A 258 2.14 0.09 -9.17
N GLU A 259 2.66 -1.01 -9.71
CA GLU A 259 4.06 -1.37 -9.56
C GLU A 259 4.96 -0.31 -10.22
N LYS A 260 4.66 0.05 -11.47
CA LYS A 260 5.39 1.08 -12.21
C LYS A 260 5.38 2.44 -11.51
N GLN A 261 4.22 2.87 -11.01
CA GLN A 261 4.09 4.15 -10.29
C GLN A 261 4.84 4.11 -8.96
N MET A 262 4.70 3.02 -8.20
CA MET A 262 5.40 2.86 -6.92
C MET A 262 6.91 2.82 -7.11
N HIS A 263 7.42 2.17 -8.17
CA HIS A 263 8.84 2.14 -8.47
C HIS A 263 9.41 3.56 -8.72
N LYS A 264 8.67 4.40 -9.47
CA LYS A 264 9.05 5.80 -9.70
C LYS A 264 9.08 6.61 -8.40
N LEU A 265 8.10 6.41 -7.53
CA LEU A 265 8.04 7.11 -6.23
C LEU A 265 9.14 6.62 -5.28
N ALA A 266 9.37 5.31 -5.20
CA ALA A 266 10.42 4.71 -4.40
C ALA A 266 11.81 5.25 -4.80
N HIS A 267 12.09 5.39 -6.10
CA HIS A 267 13.34 5.99 -6.56
C HIS A 267 13.49 7.46 -6.14
N LYS A 268 12.42 8.27 -6.26
CA LYS A 268 12.44 9.68 -5.79
C LYS A 268 12.71 9.74 -4.30
N PHE A 269 12.05 8.89 -3.54
CA PHE A 269 12.21 8.80 -2.09
C PHE A 269 13.62 8.37 -1.69
N ASP A 270 14.18 7.41 -2.42
CA ASP A 270 15.54 6.95 -2.21
C ASP A 270 16.57 8.05 -2.48
N THR A 271 16.34 8.87 -3.51
CA THR A 271 17.17 10.05 -3.81
C THR A 271 17.15 11.05 -2.66
N ILE A 272 15.98 11.28 -2.05
CA ILE A 272 15.85 12.15 -0.86
C ILE A 272 16.68 11.57 0.30
N PHE A 273 16.56 10.27 0.59
CA PHE A 273 17.36 9.63 1.64
C PHE A 273 18.86 9.70 1.39
N GLU A 274 19.31 9.42 0.17
CA GLU A 274 20.71 9.52 -0.21
C GLU A 274 21.26 10.93 0.03
N ASN A 275 20.52 11.96 -0.39
CA ASN A 275 20.94 13.35 -0.16
C ASN A 275 21.10 13.66 1.33
N MET A 276 20.14 13.23 2.16
CA MET A 276 20.18 13.47 3.60
C MET A 276 21.28 12.68 4.31
N ILE A 277 21.47 11.41 3.94
CA ILE A 277 22.56 10.57 4.47
C ILE A 277 23.91 11.20 4.14
N ASN A 278 24.11 11.60 2.87
CA ASN A 278 25.36 12.20 2.42
C ASN A 278 25.65 13.54 3.09
N GLN A 279 24.64 14.39 3.28
CA GLN A 279 24.80 15.64 4.04
C GLN A 279 25.20 15.36 5.49
N ARG A 280 24.59 14.36 6.13
CA ARG A 280 24.90 14.01 7.52
C ARG A 280 26.34 13.49 7.67
N LEU A 281 26.78 12.64 6.75
CA LEU A 281 28.15 12.11 6.74
C LEU A 281 29.19 13.24 6.54
N LYS A 282 28.88 14.27 5.73
CA LYS A 282 29.75 15.46 5.57
C LYS A 282 29.85 16.27 6.85
N ILE A 283 28.72 16.50 7.54
CA ILE A 283 28.70 17.25 8.82
C ILE A 283 29.49 16.50 9.90
N ALA A 284 29.38 15.17 9.96
CA ALA A 284 30.10 14.35 10.94
C ALA A 284 31.62 14.28 10.70
N GLY A 285 32.11 14.61 9.50
CA GLY A 285 33.53 14.61 9.13
C GLY A 285 34.23 15.96 9.22
N GLY A 286 33.53 17.04 9.61
CA GLY A 286 34.11 18.38 9.81
C GLY A 286 34.52 18.62 11.26
N GLU A 287 35.59 19.41 11.48
CA GLU A 287 36.26 19.66 12.77
C GLU A 287 35.46 20.46 13.82
N ASP A 288 34.22 20.86 13.54
CA ASP A 288 33.40 21.63 14.50
C ASP A 288 32.62 20.70 15.44
N GLY A 289 33.30 20.31 16.53
CA GLY A 289 32.80 19.48 17.63
C GLY A 289 31.62 20.01 18.45
N GLU A 290 30.87 21.01 17.96
CA GLU A 290 29.73 21.63 18.67
C GLU A 290 28.34 21.11 18.24
N SER A 291 28.25 20.39 17.11
CA SER A 291 26.99 19.82 16.56
C SER A 291 26.42 18.63 17.38
N ALA A 292 27.17 18.15 18.38
CA ALA A 292 26.81 17.00 19.21
C ALA A 292 25.57 17.20 20.14
N LYS A 293 24.95 18.38 20.19
CA LYS A 293 23.90 18.69 21.18
C LYS A 293 22.51 18.12 20.88
N ASN A 294 22.19 17.71 19.65
CA ASN A 294 20.92 17.02 19.35
C ASN A 294 21.11 15.93 18.28
N LYS A 295 21.36 14.68 18.71
CA LYS A 295 21.37 13.52 17.81
C LYS A 295 19.96 13.27 17.27
N ASP A 296 19.75 13.46 15.98
CA ASP A 296 18.52 13.03 15.31
C ASP A 296 18.54 11.52 15.04
N PHE A 297 17.39 10.96 14.63
CA PHE A 297 17.30 9.53 14.40
C PHE A 297 18.23 9.05 13.28
N LEU A 298 18.45 9.86 12.24
CA LEU A 298 19.41 9.51 11.20
C LEU A 298 20.81 9.26 11.78
N GLN A 299 21.32 10.15 12.64
CA GLN A 299 22.60 9.96 13.31
C GLN A 299 22.63 8.69 14.16
N VAL A 300 21.60 8.47 14.96
CA VAL A 300 21.54 7.30 15.86
C VAL A 300 21.51 5.99 15.06
N LEU A 301 20.80 5.95 13.93
CA LEU A 301 20.75 4.78 13.06
C LEU A 301 22.07 4.56 12.32
N LEU A 302 22.77 5.63 11.91
CA LEU A 302 24.11 5.53 11.34
C LEU A 302 25.10 4.94 12.34
N GLU A 303 25.09 5.41 13.60
CA GLU A 303 25.92 4.86 14.69
C GLU A 303 25.62 3.37 14.94
N VAL A 304 24.35 2.96 14.89
CA VAL A 304 23.95 1.53 15.03
C VAL A 304 24.49 0.69 13.88
N LYS A 305 24.44 1.22 12.65
CA LYS A 305 25.00 0.57 11.46
C LYS A 305 26.51 0.38 11.61
N ASP A 306 27.22 1.39 12.10
CA ASP A 306 28.69 1.35 12.26
C ASP A 306 29.13 0.49 13.46
N ALA A 307 28.34 0.43 14.53
CA ALA A 307 28.63 -0.38 15.72
C ALA A 307 28.52 -1.90 15.49
N GLY A 308 27.86 -2.33 14.41
CA GLY A 308 27.87 -3.68 13.82
C GLY A 308 27.73 -4.90 14.75
N ASP A 309 26.63 -5.67 14.61
CA ASP A 309 26.60 -7.09 15.03
C ASP A 309 27.05 -7.97 13.86
N SER A 310 28.09 -8.78 14.05
CA SER A 310 28.63 -9.68 13.02
C SER A 310 27.64 -10.74 12.54
N LYS A 311 26.65 -11.12 13.35
CA LYS A 311 25.69 -12.18 13.02
C LYS A 311 24.45 -11.70 12.29
N THR A 312 24.02 -10.45 12.52
CA THR A 312 22.82 -9.88 11.88
C THR A 312 23.03 -8.38 11.69
N PRO A 313 23.76 -7.98 10.62
CA PRO A 313 24.17 -6.60 10.45
C PRO A 313 22.98 -5.70 10.11
N PHE A 314 22.93 -4.54 10.77
CA PHE A 314 22.04 -3.46 10.39
C PHE A 314 22.67 -2.71 9.20
N THR A 315 21.96 -2.61 8.07
CA THR A 315 22.50 -2.11 6.80
C THR A 315 21.91 -0.75 6.46
N ILE A 316 22.46 -0.08 5.43
CA ILE A 316 21.88 1.16 4.93
C ILE A 316 20.46 0.97 4.39
N THR A 317 20.17 -0.21 3.81
CA THR A 317 18.83 -0.57 3.36
C THR A 317 17.87 -0.66 4.53
N HIS A 318 18.26 -1.32 5.64
CA HIS A 318 17.47 -1.37 6.87
C HIS A 318 17.24 0.03 7.44
N LEU A 319 18.25 0.91 7.41
CA LEU A 319 18.12 2.30 7.84
C LEU A 319 17.08 3.06 7.02
N LYS A 320 17.20 3.05 5.69
CA LYS A 320 16.24 3.72 4.80
C LYS A 320 14.83 3.15 4.94
N ALA A 321 14.72 1.83 5.00
CA ALA A 321 13.45 1.13 5.19
C ALA A 321 12.81 1.46 6.55
N LEU A 322 13.58 1.58 7.63
CA LEU A 322 13.09 2.02 8.93
C LEU A 322 12.65 3.48 8.92
N LEU A 323 13.41 4.39 8.28
CA LEU A 323 12.99 5.78 8.16
C LEU A 323 11.68 5.90 7.36
N MET A 324 11.49 5.06 6.34
CA MET A 324 10.24 4.95 5.60
C MET A 324 9.09 4.39 6.47
N GLY A 325 9.29 3.24 7.13
CA GLY A 325 8.25 2.61 7.96
C GLY A 325 7.90 3.35 9.26
N SER A 326 8.86 4.09 9.84
CA SER A 326 8.67 4.83 11.10
C SER A 326 8.01 6.20 10.91
N SER A 327 8.17 6.83 9.75
CA SER A 327 7.61 8.17 9.49
C SER A 327 6.11 8.16 9.20
N VAL A 328 5.49 7.00 8.93
CA VAL A 328 4.12 6.98 8.38
C VAL A 328 3.10 6.11 9.13
N GLN A 329 3.47 5.02 9.82
CA GLN A 329 2.44 4.00 10.12
C GLN A 329 1.64 4.21 11.43
N ARG A 330 2.26 4.62 12.56
CA ARG A 330 1.56 4.61 13.87
C ARG A 330 1.05 5.98 14.32
N THR A 331 1.85 7.02 14.13
CA THR A 331 1.53 8.37 14.63
C THR A 331 0.59 9.11 13.67
N LEU A 332 0.80 8.99 12.34
CA LEU A 332 -0.10 9.60 11.37
C LEU A 332 -1.48 8.93 11.40
N VAL A 333 -1.56 7.59 11.39
CA VAL A 333 -2.86 6.89 11.39
C VAL A 333 -3.65 7.18 12.67
N SER A 334 -3.02 7.13 13.85
CA SER A 334 -3.74 7.38 15.11
C SER A 334 -4.24 8.83 15.21
N ILE A 335 -3.43 9.82 14.85
CA ILE A 335 -3.87 11.23 14.95
C ILE A 335 -4.82 11.59 13.80
N TYR A 336 -4.66 11.05 12.60
CA TYR A 336 -5.62 11.26 11.51
C TYR A 336 -7.00 10.66 11.85
N CYS A 337 -7.04 9.48 12.49
CA CYS A 337 -8.29 8.90 12.99
C CYS A 337 -8.89 9.73 14.14
N ILE A 338 -8.08 10.18 15.10
CA ILE A 338 -8.55 11.02 16.22
C ILE A 338 -9.09 12.37 15.71
N CYS A 339 -8.39 13.03 14.80
CA CYS A 339 -8.85 14.30 14.23
C CYS A 339 -10.08 14.11 13.32
N PHE A 340 -10.22 12.99 12.63
CA PHE A 340 -11.41 12.70 11.82
C PHE A 340 -12.64 12.43 12.69
N GLU A 341 -12.48 11.70 13.80
CA GLU A 341 -13.58 11.44 14.76
C GLU A 341 -14.02 12.70 15.54
N ILE A 342 -13.10 13.61 15.88
CA ILE A 342 -13.42 14.85 16.62
C ILE A 342 -14.23 15.85 15.78
N PHE A 343 -14.05 15.88 14.45
CA PHE A 343 -14.71 16.85 13.56
C PHE A 343 -15.94 16.28 12.81
N GLN A 344 -16.32 15.03 13.08
CA GLN A 344 -17.60 14.44 12.64
C GLN A 344 -18.74 14.64 13.66
N TRP A 345 -18.53 15.43 14.72
CA TRP A 345 -19.55 15.81 15.70
C TRP A 345 -19.74 17.33 15.78
#